data_AF-A0A9E2I0B2-F1
#
_entry.id   AF-A0A9E2I0B2-F1
#
_cell.length_a   1.000
_cell.length_b   1.000
_cell.length_c   1.000
_cell.angle_alpha   90.00
_cell.angle_beta   90.00
_cell.angle_gamma   90.00
#
_symmetry.space_group_name_H-M   'P 1'
#
loop_
_entity.id
_entity.type
_entity.pdbx_description
1 polymer ?
#
loop_
_entity_poly.entity_id
_entity_poly.type
_entity_poly.pdbx_seq_one_letter_code
_entity_poly.pdbx_strand_id
1 'polypeptide(L)'
;MSRPYAKKARLIDDITRIEQYRPIMEKDNFQSDEPHWRRISKNTISLFQVLIDQDLSDLVRVLEHYPRYVEWVCEHFRYAYSYSENAADIDAASQLLFMGEAYFSKQFVRNVVRKLPKLDDMDIEALGRFGVLIGECRHSWHPIVTNHYHDLFTEGLARLDLHPLQRIALNRPIAGLKRQETYEYDAEDRDAVLDIPYMT
;
A
#
# COMPACT_ATOMS: atom_id res chain seq x y z
N MET A 1 -5.15 9.90 32.53
CA MET A 1 -4.22 10.48 31.53
C MET A 1 -4.95 10.58 30.21
N SER A 2 -5.36 11.80 29.84
CA SER A 2 -6.12 12.07 28.61
C SER A 2 -5.21 12.03 27.38
N ARG A 3 -5.65 11.31 26.34
CA ARG A 3 -5.05 11.39 24.99
C ARG A 3 -5.50 12.71 24.34
N PRO A 4 -4.60 13.55 23.77
CA PRO A 4 -4.96 14.89 23.31
C PRO A 4 -5.78 14.96 22.01
N TYR A 5 -6.01 13.85 21.30
CA TYR A 5 -6.74 13.87 20.03
C TYR A 5 -8.07 13.14 20.16
N ALA A 6 -8.97 13.80 20.89
CA ALA A 6 -10.36 13.47 21.05
C ALA A 6 -11.12 13.63 19.70
N LYS A 7 -11.15 12.55 18.91
CA LYS A 7 -12.30 11.95 18.19
C LYS A 7 -13.42 12.79 17.52
N LYS A 8 -13.38 14.12 17.44
CA LYS A 8 -14.40 14.94 16.74
C LYS A 8 -13.85 15.94 15.72
N ALA A 9 -12.55 16.24 15.72
CA ALA A 9 -11.93 17.13 14.74
C ALA A 9 -11.51 16.44 13.43
N ARG A 10 -11.20 15.13 13.45
CA ARG A 10 -10.64 14.42 12.27
C ARG A 10 -11.57 14.37 11.06
N LEU A 11 -12.89 14.29 11.27
CA LEU A 11 -13.86 14.18 10.17
C LEU A 11 -14.07 15.50 9.40
N ILE A 12 -13.80 16.66 10.01
CA ILE A 12 -13.94 17.98 9.36
C ILE A 12 -12.65 18.37 8.61
N ASP A 13 -11.48 17.96 9.11
CA ASP A 13 -10.19 18.11 8.42
C ASP A 13 -10.07 17.18 7.18
N ASP A 14 -10.71 16.00 7.20
CA ASP A 14 -10.63 15.05 6.08
C ASP A 14 -11.42 15.47 4.83
N ILE A 15 -12.60 16.09 5.00
CA ILE A 15 -13.41 16.56 3.85
C ILE A 15 -12.77 17.80 3.23
N THR A 16 -12.26 18.74 4.05
CA THR A 16 -11.57 19.94 3.55
C THR A 16 -10.24 19.62 2.84
N ARG A 17 -9.61 18.48 3.14
CA ARG A 17 -8.41 17.97 2.46
C ARG A 17 -8.65 17.32 1.10
N ILE A 18 -9.82 16.77 0.81
CA ILE A 18 -10.08 16.17 -0.52
C ILE A 18 -10.49 17.26 -1.52
N GLU A 19 -11.24 18.26 -1.06
CA GLU A 19 -11.70 19.40 -1.86
C GLU A 19 -10.57 20.18 -2.55
N GLN A 20 -9.38 20.22 -1.94
CA GLN A 20 -8.21 20.86 -2.54
C GLN A 20 -7.76 20.18 -3.85
N TYR A 21 -8.07 18.90 -4.03
CA TYR A 21 -7.72 18.13 -5.22
C TYR A 21 -8.79 18.24 -6.32
N ARG A 22 -10.02 18.65 -5.98
CA ARG A 22 -11.13 18.81 -6.92
C ARG A 22 -10.76 19.61 -8.19
N PRO A 23 -10.08 20.77 -8.11
CA PRO A 23 -9.74 21.57 -9.29
C PRO A 23 -8.77 20.88 -10.26
N ILE A 24 -8.09 19.81 -9.82
CA ILE A 24 -7.21 18.98 -10.65
C ILE A 24 -8.02 17.80 -11.19
N MET A 25 -8.73 17.09 -10.31
CA MET A 25 -9.47 15.86 -10.63
C MET A 25 -10.70 16.06 -11.54
N GLU A 26 -11.28 17.27 -11.61
CA GLU A 26 -12.45 17.56 -12.45
C GLU A 26 -12.10 18.05 -13.85
N LYS A 27 -10.81 18.30 -14.14
CA LYS A 27 -10.35 18.78 -15.44
C LYS A 27 -10.15 17.68 -16.48
N ASP A 28 -10.01 16.44 -16.05
CA ASP A 28 -9.76 15.32 -16.94
C ASP A 28 -11.05 14.88 -17.63
N ASN A 29 -11.01 14.75 -18.95
CA ASN A 29 -12.15 14.35 -19.77
C ASN A 29 -11.94 12.92 -20.26
N PHE A 30 -12.61 11.97 -19.59
CA PHE A 30 -12.53 10.55 -19.91
C PHE A 30 -13.38 10.22 -21.14
N GLN A 31 -12.84 10.44 -22.33
CA GLN A 31 -13.48 10.01 -23.56
C GLN A 31 -13.21 8.53 -23.82
N SER A 32 -14.26 7.79 -24.20
CA SER A 32 -14.26 6.35 -24.47
C SER A 32 -13.25 5.91 -25.54
N ASP A 33 -12.90 6.81 -26.45
CA ASP A 33 -12.27 6.46 -27.72
C ASP A 33 -10.75 6.72 -27.73
N GLU A 34 -10.21 7.30 -26.66
CA GLU A 34 -8.78 7.54 -26.55
C GLU A 34 -8.07 6.36 -25.87
N PRO A 35 -6.84 6.00 -26.27
CA PRO A 35 -6.01 5.09 -25.50
C PRO A 35 -5.94 5.56 -24.05
N HIS A 36 -5.96 4.64 -23.10
CA HIS A 36 -6.02 4.95 -21.66
C HIS A 36 -5.11 6.17 -21.38
N TRP A 37 -3.82 6.10 -21.72
CA TRP A 37 -2.78 7.06 -21.31
C TRP A 37 -2.97 8.52 -21.78
N ARG A 38 -3.95 8.83 -22.65
CA ARG A 38 -4.30 10.22 -23.02
C ARG A 38 -5.43 10.83 -22.19
N ARG A 39 -6.12 10.01 -21.39
CA ARG A 39 -7.35 10.42 -20.68
C ARG A 39 -7.10 11.26 -19.42
N ILE A 40 -5.85 11.39 -18.99
CA ILE A 40 -5.45 12.09 -17.77
C ILE A 40 -4.48 13.23 -18.07
N SER A 41 -4.71 14.39 -17.46
CA SER A 41 -3.82 15.54 -17.58
C SER A 41 -2.50 15.33 -16.84
N LYS A 42 -1.45 16.02 -17.32
CA LYS A 42 -0.13 16.04 -16.65
C LYS A 42 -0.20 16.46 -15.19
N ASN A 43 -1.14 17.32 -14.83
CA ASN A 43 -1.33 17.79 -13.45
C ASN A 43 -1.83 16.67 -12.55
N THR A 44 -2.77 15.86 -13.03
CA THR A 44 -3.28 14.69 -12.30
C THR A 44 -2.20 13.62 -12.15
N ILE A 45 -1.43 13.33 -13.21
CA ILE A 45 -0.27 12.42 -13.13
C ILE A 45 0.74 12.91 -12.09
N SER A 46 1.07 14.20 -12.11
CA SER A 46 2.01 14.81 -11.15
C SER A 46 1.47 14.75 -9.72
N LEU A 47 0.16 14.94 -9.53
CA LEU A 47 -0.47 14.76 -8.22
C LEU A 47 -0.32 13.32 -7.73
N PHE A 48 -0.66 12.33 -8.57
CA PHE A 48 -0.52 10.93 -8.17
C PHE A 48 0.92 10.55 -7.87
N GLN A 49 1.89 11.03 -8.64
CA GLN A 49 3.32 10.84 -8.31
C GLN A 49 3.63 11.34 -6.90
N VAL A 50 3.23 12.57 -6.56
CA VAL A 50 3.46 13.16 -5.23
C VAL A 50 2.74 12.36 -4.13
N LEU A 51 1.49 11.95 -4.36
CA LEU A 51 0.71 11.19 -3.37
C LEU A 51 1.27 9.77 -3.16
N ILE A 52 1.79 9.15 -4.22
CA ILE A 52 2.44 7.84 -4.11
C ILE A 52 3.80 7.95 -3.42
N ASP A 53 4.54 9.05 -3.60
CA ASP A 53 5.79 9.31 -2.88
C ASP A 53 5.60 9.57 -1.37
N GLN A 54 4.36 9.64 -0.87
CA GLN A 54 4.03 9.77 0.56
C GLN A 54 3.72 8.40 1.20
N ASP A 55 2.88 8.36 2.24
CA ASP A 55 2.50 7.15 2.98
C ASP A 55 1.27 6.43 2.39
N LEU A 56 0.77 6.88 1.23
CA LEU A 56 -0.46 6.42 0.56
C LEU A 56 -1.79 6.80 1.22
N SER A 57 -1.80 7.37 2.43
CA SER A 57 -3.04 7.71 3.15
C SER A 57 -3.93 8.67 2.35
N ASP A 58 -3.35 9.76 1.84
CA ASP A 58 -4.10 10.74 1.05
C ASP A 58 -4.42 10.22 -0.36
N LEU A 59 -3.58 9.36 -0.93
CA LEU A 59 -3.88 8.69 -2.21
C LEU A 59 -5.15 7.86 -2.12
N VAL A 60 -5.26 7.02 -1.10
CA VAL A 60 -6.43 6.17 -0.86
C VAL A 60 -7.68 7.04 -0.72
N ARG A 61 -7.63 8.11 0.08
CA ARG A 61 -8.76 9.04 0.25
C ARG A 61 -9.20 9.70 -1.07
N VAL A 62 -8.23 10.06 -1.91
CA VAL A 62 -8.53 10.60 -3.25
C VAL A 62 -9.22 9.56 -4.11
N LEU A 63 -8.76 8.30 -4.08
CA LEU A 63 -9.36 7.21 -4.85
C LEU A 63 -10.74 6.80 -4.34
N GLU A 64 -11.00 6.86 -3.03
CA GLU A 64 -12.33 6.66 -2.46
C GLU A 64 -13.34 7.68 -3.00
N HIS A 65 -12.91 8.93 -3.14
CA HIS A 65 -13.75 10.01 -3.63
C HIS A 65 -13.85 10.05 -5.17
N TYR A 66 -12.78 9.63 -5.87
CA TYR A 66 -12.70 9.61 -7.32
C TYR A 66 -12.28 8.21 -7.84
N PRO A 67 -13.14 7.18 -7.70
CA PRO A 67 -12.78 5.78 -7.97
C PRO A 67 -12.43 5.50 -9.44
N ARG A 68 -12.85 6.36 -10.37
CA ARG A 68 -12.47 6.28 -11.80
C ARG A 68 -10.96 6.36 -12.05
N TYR A 69 -10.17 6.84 -11.09
CA TYR A 69 -8.71 6.92 -11.18
C TYR A 69 -7.99 5.69 -10.61
N VAL A 70 -8.70 4.67 -10.10
CA VAL A 70 -8.05 3.50 -9.49
C VAL A 70 -7.19 2.73 -10.49
N GLU A 71 -7.73 2.43 -11.67
CA GLU A 71 -7.00 1.78 -12.78
C GLU A 71 -5.71 2.54 -13.11
N TRP A 72 -5.83 3.86 -13.20
CA TRP A 72 -4.75 4.79 -13.50
C TRP A 72 -3.62 4.77 -12.49
N VAL A 73 -3.98 4.80 -11.21
CA VAL A 73 -2.99 4.72 -10.14
C VAL A 73 -2.32 3.36 -10.14
N CYS A 74 -3.05 2.27 -10.41
CA CYS A 74 -2.48 0.93 -10.52
C CYS A 74 -1.47 0.84 -11.66
N GLU A 75 -1.80 1.40 -12.83
CA GLU A 75 -0.87 1.51 -13.95
C GLU A 75 0.34 2.38 -13.62
N HIS A 76 0.15 3.53 -12.97
CA HIS A 76 1.26 4.41 -12.61
C HIS A 76 2.24 3.73 -11.64
N PHE A 77 1.70 2.99 -10.66
CA PHE A 77 2.49 2.14 -9.78
C PHE A 77 3.26 1.05 -10.50
N ARG A 78 2.75 0.53 -11.61
CA ARG A 78 3.46 -0.47 -12.43
C ARG A 78 4.80 0.08 -12.93
N TYR A 79 4.89 1.37 -13.26
CA TYR A 79 6.07 1.94 -13.92
C TYR A 79 7.03 2.67 -12.98
N ALA A 80 6.64 2.85 -11.73
CA ALA A 80 7.46 3.59 -10.79
C ALA A 80 8.46 2.67 -10.10
N TYR A 81 9.70 2.75 -10.56
CA TYR A 81 10.82 1.93 -10.08
C TYR A 81 11.58 2.57 -8.92
N SER A 82 11.35 3.85 -8.64
CA SER A 82 12.10 4.65 -7.68
C SER A 82 11.15 5.49 -6.83
N TYR A 83 10.48 4.85 -5.88
CA TYR A 83 9.71 5.60 -4.89
C TYR A 83 10.60 6.11 -3.77
N SER A 84 10.15 7.21 -3.16
CA SER A 84 10.80 7.86 -2.02
C SER A 84 11.12 6.88 -0.87
N GLU A 85 12.02 7.30 0.03
CA GLU A 85 12.34 6.58 1.28
C GLU A 85 11.14 6.46 2.24
N ASN A 86 10.01 7.09 1.95
CA ASN A 86 8.83 7.06 2.82
C ASN A 86 8.09 5.73 2.68
N ALA A 87 8.08 4.97 3.77
CA ALA A 87 7.26 3.77 3.89
C ALA A 87 5.77 4.13 3.87
N ALA A 88 4.97 3.25 3.27
CA ALA A 88 3.52 3.35 3.27
C ALA A 88 2.93 3.10 4.66
N ASP A 89 1.78 3.71 4.95
CA ASP A 89 0.89 3.23 5.99
C ASP A 89 0.32 1.86 5.57
N ILE A 90 0.30 0.89 6.51
CA ILE A 90 -0.07 -0.50 6.20
C ILE A 90 -1.56 -0.59 5.86
N ASP A 91 -2.41 0.15 6.56
CA ASP A 91 -3.85 0.16 6.29
C ASP A 91 -4.13 0.81 4.94
N ALA A 92 -3.43 1.90 4.60
CA ALA A 92 -3.54 2.55 3.29
C ALA A 92 -3.07 1.64 2.14
N ALA A 93 -1.90 0.99 2.29
CA ALA A 93 -1.41 0.04 1.29
C ALA A 93 -2.38 -1.15 1.10
N SER A 94 -2.92 -1.67 2.20
CA SER A 94 -3.95 -2.69 2.19
C SER A 94 -5.20 -2.24 1.44
N GLN A 95 -5.70 -1.04 1.73
CA GLN A 95 -6.89 -0.48 1.09
C GLN A 95 -6.67 -0.25 -0.41
N LEU A 96 -5.48 0.21 -0.81
CA LEU A 96 -5.11 0.36 -2.21
C LEU A 96 -5.14 -0.98 -2.96
N LEU A 97 -4.69 -2.06 -2.33
CA LEU A 97 -4.77 -3.40 -2.91
C LEU A 97 -6.21 -3.86 -3.10
N PHE A 98 -7.10 -3.64 -2.12
CA PHE A 98 -8.53 -3.93 -2.29
C PHE A 98 -9.16 -3.14 -3.43
N MET A 99 -8.84 -1.85 -3.55
CA MET A 99 -9.34 -1.02 -4.65
C MET A 99 -8.84 -1.52 -6.02
N GLY A 100 -7.58 -1.93 -6.07
CA GLY A 100 -6.89 -2.30 -7.30
C GLY A 100 -7.09 -3.74 -7.78
N GLU A 101 -7.85 -4.59 -7.08
CA GLU A 101 -7.96 -6.04 -7.38
C GLU A 101 -8.28 -6.34 -8.86
N ALA A 102 -9.20 -5.57 -9.46
CA ALA A 102 -9.57 -5.73 -10.86
C ALA A 102 -8.47 -5.35 -11.87
N TYR A 103 -7.43 -4.65 -11.41
CA TYR A 103 -6.35 -4.05 -12.20
C TYR A 103 -4.96 -4.58 -11.81
N PHE A 104 -4.90 -5.71 -11.10
CA PHE A 104 -3.63 -6.27 -10.65
C PHE A 104 -2.70 -6.60 -11.83
N SER A 105 -1.52 -5.99 -11.78
CA SER A 105 -0.32 -6.47 -12.47
C SER A 105 0.71 -6.92 -11.44
N LYS A 106 1.59 -7.85 -11.81
CA LYS A 106 2.70 -8.30 -10.94
C LYS A 106 3.51 -7.12 -10.42
N GLN A 107 3.83 -6.18 -11.30
CA GLN A 107 4.67 -5.03 -10.95
C GLN A 107 3.94 -4.02 -10.05
N PHE A 108 2.64 -3.78 -10.24
CA PHE A 108 1.82 -3.00 -9.31
C PHE A 108 1.89 -3.57 -7.89
N VAL A 109 1.52 -4.84 -7.73
CA VAL A 109 1.48 -5.50 -6.42
C VAL A 109 2.87 -5.50 -5.76
N ARG A 110 3.93 -5.82 -6.53
CA ARG A 110 5.32 -5.75 -6.05
C ARG A 110 5.69 -4.37 -5.54
N ASN A 111 5.32 -3.32 -6.25
CA ASN A 111 5.70 -1.96 -5.87
C ASN A 111 4.94 -1.48 -4.63
N VAL A 112 3.67 -1.87 -4.47
CA VAL A 112 2.94 -1.64 -3.21
C VAL A 112 3.61 -2.38 -2.05
N VAL A 113 3.92 -3.67 -2.22
CA VAL A 113 4.59 -4.48 -1.18
C VAL A 113 5.98 -3.92 -0.83
N ARG A 114 6.77 -3.49 -1.81
CA ARG A 114 8.10 -2.89 -1.58
C ARG A 114 8.05 -1.59 -0.78
N LYS A 115 6.93 -0.86 -0.84
CA LYS A 115 6.74 0.38 -0.11
C LYS A 115 6.33 0.15 1.35
N LEU A 116 5.94 -1.08 1.72
CA LEU A 116 5.58 -1.42 3.10
C LEU A 116 6.79 -1.21 4.04
N PRO A 117 6.55 -0.80 5.30
CA PRO A 117 7.58 -0.69 6.32
C PRO A 117 8.36 -2.01 6.48
N LYS A 118 9.69 -1.92 6.46
CA LYS A 118 10.60 -3.04 6.71
C LYS A 118 10.66 -3.36 8.21
N LEU A 119 10.96 -4.62 8.53
CA LEU A 119 11.10 -5.08 9.93
C LEU A 119 12.56 -5.17 10.38
N ASP A 120 13.52 -5.03 9.47
CA ASP A 120 14.95 -5.31 9.71
C ASP A 120 15.57 -4.44 10.82
N ASP A 121 15.06 -3.22 11.01
CA ASP A 121 15.54 -2.26 12.01
C ASP A 121 14.76 -2.32 13.34
N MET A 122 13.78 -3.22 13.48
CA MET A 122 12.98 -3.32 14.69
C MET A 122 13.70 -4.10 15.79
N ASP A 123 13.72 -3.53 17.00
CA ASP A 123 14.16 -4.27 18.18
C ASP A 123 13.14 -5.34 18.62
N ILE A 124 13.52 -6.17 19.59
CA ILE A 124 12.69 -7.28 20.09
C ILE A 124 11.33 -6.78 20.63
N GLU A 125 11.29 -5.61 21.26
CA GLU A 125 10.06 -5.05 21.82
C GLU A 125 9.12 -4.58 20.71
N ALA A 126 9.66 -3.90 19.70
CA ALA A 126 8.97 -3.46 18.50
C ALA A 126 8.43 -4.65 17.70
N LEU A 127 9.23 -5.71 17.51
CA LEU A 127 8.78 -6.96 16.91
C LEU A 127 7.64 -7.59 17.72
N GLY A 128 7.73 -7.59 19.05
CA GLY A 128 6.64 -8.08 19.91
C GLY A 128 5.33 -7.33 19.70
N ARG A 129 5.39 -5.98 19.66
CA ARG A 129 4.22 -5.14 19.37
C ARG A 129 3.69 -5.37 17.96
N PHE A 130 4.59 -5.52 16.98
CA PHE A 130 4.22 -5.73 15.59
C PHE A 130 3.56 -7.10 15.37
N GLY A 131 4.04 -8.17 16.01
CA GLY A 131 3.39 -9.48 15.97
C GLY A 131 1.95 -9.44 16.50
N VAL A 132 1.71 -8.69 17.57
CA VAL A 132 0.33 -8.44 18.08
C VAL A 132 -0.50 -7.70 17.05
N LEU A 133 0.05 -6.65 16.41
CA LEU A 133 -0.64 -5.88 15.37
C LEU A 133 -1.05 -6.77 14.19
N ILE A 134 -0.15 -7.59 13.64
CA ILE A 134 -0.49 -8.53 12.56
C ILE A 134 -1.65 -9.45 13.00
N GLY A 135 -1.55 -9.98 14.23
CA GLY A 135 -2.59 -10.82 14.82
C GLY A 135 -3.95 -10.11 14.87
N GLU A 136 -4.01 -8.87 15.34
CA GLU A 136 -5.25 -8.08 15.48
C GLU A 136 -5.84 -7.66 14.12
N CYS A 137 -4.99 -7.23 13.19
CA CYS A 137 -5.38 -6.68 11.88
C CYS A 137 -5.55 -7.72 10.77
N ARG A 138 -5.35 -9.01 11.04
CA ARG A 138 -5.41 -10.10 10.06
C ARG A 138 -6.68 -10.17 9.20
N HIS A 139 -7.80 -9.63 9.68
CA HIS A 139 -9.09 -9.62 8.97
C HIS A 139 -9.39 -8.28 8.30
N SER A 140 -8.66 -7.22 8.64
CA SER A 140 -8.79 -5.89 8.02
C SER A 140 -7.74 -5.66 6.93
N TRP A 141 -6.57 -6.29 7.04
CA TRP A 141 -5.53 -6.20 6.03
C TRP A 141 -5.82 -7.12 4.84
N HIS A 142 -5.46 -6.62 3.66
CA HIS A 142 -5.50 -7.36 2.42
C HIS A 142 -4.64 -8.64 2.57
N PRO A 143 -5.13 -9.80 2.12
CA PRO A 143 -4.41 -11.07 2.28
C PRO A 143 -2.94 -11.06 1.83
N ILE A 144 -2.62 -10.31 0.77
CA ILE A 144 -1.23 -10.10 0.32
C ILE A 144 -0.35 -9.46 1.41
N VAL A 145 -0.83 -8.41 2.07
CA VAL A 145 -0.11 -7.71 3.15
C VAL A 145 0.05 -8.62 4.37
N THR A 146 -1.03 -9.31 4.75
CA THR A 146 -1.03 -10.25 5.87
C THR A 146 -0.05 -11.40 5.63
N ASN A 147 -0.08 -12.02 4.45
CA ASN A 147 0.85 -13.08 4.07
C ASN A 147 2.30 -12.56 4.04
N HIS A 148 2.54 -11.39 3.44
CA HIS A 148 3.86 -10.77 3.35
C HIS A 148 4.48 -10.56 4.75
N TYR A 149 3.74 -9.93 5.66
CA TYR A 149 4.26 -9.69 7.01
C TYR A 149 4.37 -10.95 7.85
N HIS A 150 3.46 -11.92 7.68
CA HIS A 150 3.60 -13.21 8.33
C HIS A 150 4.91 -13.92 7.94
N ASP A 151 5.24 -13.93 6.64
CA ASP A 151 6.47 -14.54 6.13
C ASP A 151 7.71 -13.79 6.61
N LEU A 152 7.73 -12.46 6.41
CA LEU A 152 8.84 -11.60 6.81
C LEU A 152 9.12 -11.69 8.31
N PHE A 153 8.08 -11.71 9.13
CA PHE A 153 8.19 -11.83 10.59
C PHE A 153 8.72 -13.21 11.00
N THR A 154 8.17 -14.29 10.42
CA THR A 154 8.58 -15.66 10.75
C THR A 154 10.03 -15.93 10.35
N GLU A 155 10.42 -15.50 9.13
CA GLU A 155 11.80 -15.60 8.66
C GLU A 155 12.75 -14.72 9.48
N GLY A 156 12.34 -13.49 9.80
CA GLY A 156 13.12 -12.57 10.63
C GLY A 156 13.42 -13.17 12.00
N LEU A 157 12.40 -13.68 12.70
CA LEU A 157 12.59 -14.35 14.00
C LEU A 157 13.46 -15.61 13.90
N ALA A 158 13.45 -16.31 12.76
CA ALA A 158 14.27 -17.49 12.56
C ALA A 158 15.77 -17.15 12.52
N ARG A 159 16.12 -15.99 11.93
CA ARG A 159 17.50 -15.49 11.77
C ARG A 159 18.08 -14.88 13.05
N LEU A 160 17.24 -14.43 13.98
CA LEU A 160 17.69 -13.88 15.26
C LEU A 160 18.14 -14.98 16.23
N ASP A 161 19.24 -14.72 16.94
CA ASP A 161 19.74 -15.57 18.04
C ASP A 161 18.90 -15.37 19.31
N LEU A 162 17.68 -15.90 19.26
CA LEU A 162 16.69 -15.79 20.34
C LEU A 162 16.64 -17.09 21.14
N HIS A 163 16.45 -16.95 22.45
CA HIS A 163 16.12 -18.10 23.30
C HIS A 163 14.81 -18.75 22.80
N PRO A 164 14.66 -20.10 22.82
CA PRO A 164 13.47 -20.77 22.32
C PRO A 164 12.14 -20.22 22.86
N LEU A 165 12.09 -19.87 24.15
CA LEU A 165 10.90 -19.27 24.77
C LEU A 165 10.57 -17.87 24.23
N GLN A 166 11.58 -17.05 23.90
CA GLN A 166 11.35 -15.73 23.30
C GLN A 166 10.75 -15.89 21.91
N ARG A 167 11.29 -16.83 21.12
CA ARG A 167 10.74 -17.14 19.79
C ARG A 167 9.29 -17.61 19.86
N ILE A 168 8.96 -18.50 20.81
CA ILE A 168 7.58 -18.95 21.05
C ILE A 168 6.68 -17.77 21.45
N ALA A 169 7.15 -16.92 22.37
CA ALA A 169 6.37 -15.77 22.85
C ALA A 169 6.07 -14.77 21.72
N LEU A 170 7.06 -14.46 20.88
CA LEU A 170 6.93 -13.54 19.75
C LEU A 170 6.07 -14.10 18.61
N ASN A 171 6.13 -15.41 18.35
CA ASN A 171 5.30 -16.06 17.32
C ASN A 171 3.86 -16.33 17.78
N ARG A 172 3.59 -16.39 19.08
CA ARG A 172 2.26 -16.75 19.62
C ARG A 172 1.11 -15.91 19.02
N PRO A 173 1.21 -14.58 18.85
CA PRO A 173 0.12 -13.78 18.29
C PRO A 173 -0.25 -14.16 16.85
N ILE A 174 0.72 -14.67 16.07
CA ILE A 174 0.53 -14.99 14.65
C ILE A 174 0.41 -16.50 14.37
N ALA A 175 0.62 -17.36 15.37
CA ALA A 175 0.65 -18.82 15.18
C ALA A 175 -0.65 -19.44 14.62
N GLY A 176 -1.79 -18.74 14.77
CA GLY A 176 -3.08 -19.17 14.24
C GLY A 176 -3.40 -18.64 12.84
N LEU A 177 -2.51 -17.83 12.24
CA LEU A 177 -2.74 -17.26 10.92
C LEU A 177 -2.59 -18.37 9.87
N LYS A 178 -3.68 -18.57 9.11
CA LYS A 178 -3.65 -19.42 7.93
C LYS A 178 -3.29 -18.57 6.74
N ARG A 179 -2.28 -19.01 5.97
CA ARG A 179 -1.96 -18.41 4.68
C ARG A 179 -3.19 -18.48 3.78
N GLN A 180 -3.50 -17.37 3.14
CA GLN A 180 -4.58 -17.27 2.18
C GLN A 180 -4.02 -17.39 0.76
N GLU A 181 -4.76 -18.00 -0.16
CA GLU A 181 -4.41 -17.98 -1.58
C GLU A 181 -4.65 -16.57 -2.13
N THR A 182 -3.66 -16.02 -2.82
CA THR A 182 -3.67 -14.64 -3.33
C THR A 182 -3.07 -14.57 -4.73
N TYR A 183 -3.20 -13.42 -5.37
CA TYR A 183 -2.54 -13.13 -6.65
C TYR A 183 -1.03 -13.43 -6.59
N GLU A 184 -0.52 -14.15 -7.58
CA GLU A 184 0.89 -14.53 -7.68
C GLU A 184 1.69 -13.39 -8.32
N TYR A 185 2.46 -12.68 -7.50
CA TYR A 185 3.30 -11.56 -7.94
C TYR A 185 4.80 -11.83 -7.85
N ASP A 186 5.24 -13.02 -7.47
CA ASP A 186 6.67 -13.32 -7.24
C ASP A 186 7.44 -13.80 -8.48
N ALA A 187 6.77 -14.27 -9.54
CA ALA A 187 7.41 -14.83 -10.74
C ALA A 187 8.31 -13.84 -11.52
N GLU A 188 9.56 -14.22 -11.80
CA GLU A 188 10.64 -13.39 -12.38
C GLU A 188 10.36 -12.74 -13.74
N ASP A 189 9.27 -13.13 -14.41
CA ASP A 189 8.80 -12.46 -15.61
C ASP A 189 8.56 -10.98 -15.28
N ARG A 190 9.56 -10.13 -15.60
CA ARG A 190 9.29 -8.73 -15.89
C ARG A 190 8.18 -8.76 -16.91
N ASP A 191 7.14 -7.96 -16.70
CA ASP A 191 6.12 -7.78 -17.72
C ASP A 191 6.84 -7.46 -19.04
N ALA A 192 6.91 -8.47 -19.92
CA ALA A 192 7.55 -8.33 -21.21
C ALA A 192 6.72 -7.27 -21.94
N VAL A 193 7.38 -6.23 -22.44
CA VAL A 193 6.79 -4.97 -22.97
C VAL A 193 6.58 -3.88 -21.91
N LEU A 194 7.70 -3.34 -21.41
CA LEU A 194 7.81 -2.05 -20.71
C LEU A 194 8.27 -0.95 -21.69
N ASP A 195 7.73 -0.89 -22.91
CA ASP A 195 7.94 0.27 -23.77
C ASP A 195 7.07 1.41 -23.23
N ILE A 196 7.74 2.46 -22.73
CA ILE A 196 7.12 3.67 -22.17
C ILE A 196 7.09 4.74 -23.26
N PRO A 197 5.94 5.09 -23.87
CA PRO A 197 5.91 6.11 -24.94
C PRO A 197 6.05 7.56 -24.43
N TYR A 198 6.04 7.80 -23.11
CA TYR A 198 5.84 9.15 -22.54
C TYR A 198 6.79 9.53 -21.38
N MET A 199 7.86 8.77 -21.14
CA MET A 199 9.01 9.21 -20.30
C MET A 199 10.20 9.68 -21.15
N THR A 200 9.91 10.34 -22.27
CA THR A 200 10.87 11.07 -23.11
C THR A 200 10.55 12.55 -23.14
#